data_AF-A0A7Y7BI62-F1
#
_entry.id   AF-A0A7Y7BI62-F1
#
_cell.length_a   1.000
_cell.length_b   1.000
_cell.length_c   1.000
_cell.angle_alpha   90.00
_cell.angle_beta   90.00
_cell.angle_gamma   90.00
#
_symmetry.space_group_name_H-M   'P 1'
#
loop_
_entity.id
_entity.type
_entity.pdbx_description
1 polymer ?
#
loop_
_entity_poly.entity_id
_entity_poly.type
_entity_poly.pdbx_seq_one_letter_code
_entity_poly.pdbx_strand_id
1 'polypeptide(L)'
;RDMIYESKDRKYYIVHGDVFDSITSQFKWIAKLGDIGYTFLLWLNRQYNFRRMKKGLPYFSLSQKIKGKVKKAVKYIDDFETQLASMAKYKNCEGIICGHIHQPAMKMIDGVHYMNSGDWVESMTALVEDMQGEWSLVYYTESDQKEKQDKEAESKTIVMKDYFGDEGQESDLKVNKA
;
A
#
# COMPACT_ATOMS: atom_id res chain seq x y z
N ARG A 1 -1.41 21.22 2.79
CA ARG A 1 -0.85 22.20 1.84
C ARG A 1 -0.52 21.44 0.56
N ASP A 2 -0.83 22.03 -0.58
CA ASP A 2 -0.51 21.54 -1.93
C ASP A 2 0.81 22.14 -2.42
N MET A 3 1.48 21.45 -3.35
CA MET A 3 2.77 21.87 -3.92
C MET A 3 2.89 21.38 -5.37
N ILE A 4 3.66 22.08 -6.20
CA ILE A 4 4.11 21.56 -7.51
C ILE A 4 5.58 21.18 -7.37
N TYR A 5 5.92 19.97 -7.78
CA TYR A 5 7.26 19.43 -7.77
C TYR A 5 7.74 19.23 -9.21
N GLU A 6 8.95 19.71 -9.52
CA GLU A 6 9.59 19.54 -10.81
C GLU A 6 10.60 18.39 -10.74
N SER A 7 10.30 17.33 -11.48
CA SER A 7 11.06 16.10 -11.59
C SER A 7 11.69 16.10 -12.98
N LYS A 8 12.89 16.66 -13.07
CA LYS A 8 13.57 16.98 -14.34
C LYS A 8 12.68 17.81 -15.27
N ASP A 9 12.15 17.18 -16.33
CA ASP A 9 11.31 17.81 -17.34
C ASP A 9 9.80 17.65 -17.06
N ARG A 10 9.44 16.94 -15.98
CA ARG A 10 8.06 16.61 -15.63
C ARG A 10 7.55 17.38 -14.42
N LYS A 11 6.30 17.83 -14.46
CA LYS A 11 5.63 18.51 -13.32
C LYS A 11 4.66 17.58 -12.61
N TYR A 12 4.82 17.46 -11.29
CA TYR A 12 3.97 16.68 -10.41
C TYR A 12 3.24 17.58 -9.42
N TYR A 13 1.93 17.41 -9.35
CA TYR A 13 1.13 18.09 -8.33
C TYR A 13 1.08 17.22 -7.07
N ILE A 14 1.55 17.73 -5.93
CA ILE A 14 1.58 17.03 -4.66
C ILE A 14 0.45 17.53 -3.77
N VAL A 15 -0.40 16.61 -3.30
CA VAL A 15 -1.52 16.92 -2.42
C VAL A 15 -1.63 15.91 -1.28
N HIS A 16 -2.05 16.34 -0.09
CA HIS A 16 -2.26 15.38 1.01
C HIS A 16 -3.41 14.43 0.70
N GLY A 17 -4.46 14.92 0.02
CA GLY A 17 -5.67 14.15 -0.32
C GLY A 17 -6.90 14.53 0.52
N ASP A 18 -6.72 15.35 1.56
CA ASP A 18 -7.78 15.78 2.50
C ASP A 18 -8.92 16.57 1.86
N VAL A 19 -8.71 17.06 0.64
CA VAL A 19 -9.71 17.77 -0.17
C VAL A 19 -11.00 16.96 -0.30
N PHE A 20 -10.95 15.63 -0.07
CA PHE A 20 -12.09 14.72 -0.16
C PHE A 20 -12.45 14.02 1.17
N ASP A 21 -11.99 14.53 2.32
CA ASP A 21 -12.25 13.97 3.67
C ASP A 21 -13.74 13.80 3.99
N SER A 22 -14.57 14.71 3.48
CA SER A 22 -16.02 14.68 3.70
C SER A 22 -16.71 13.42 3.15
N ILE A 23 -16.09 12.69 2.22
CA ILE A 23 -16.78 11.64 1.45
C ILE A 23 -16.07 10.28 1.58
N THR A 24 -14.76 10.28 1.86
CA THR A 24 -13.90 9.09 1.77
C THR A 24 -13.96 8.16 3.00
N SER A 25 -14.35 8.68 4.18
CA SER A 25 -14.27 7.94 5.46
C SER A 25 -15.21 6.72 5.56
N GLN A 26 -16.34 6.70 4.83
CA GLN A 26 -17.35 5.64 4.98
C GLN A 26 -17.13 4.40 4.10
N PHE A 27 -16.31 4.47 3.05
CA PHE A 27 -16.23 3.42 2.02
C PHE A 27 -14.87 2.70 1.93
N LYS A 28 -13.80 3.26 2.50
CA LYS A 28 -12.45 2.67 2.52
C LYS A 28 -12.40 1.26 3.11
N TRP A 29 -13.04 1.04 4.26
CA TRP A 29 -13.11 -0.27 4.92
C TRP A 29 -13.88 -1.31 4.08
N ILE A 30 -14.85 -0.86 3.26
CA ILE A 30 -15.67 -1.73 2.39
C ILE A 30 -14.84 -2.23 1.19
N ALA A 31 -13.99 -1.37 0.62
CA ALA A 31 -13.11 -1.75 -0.47
C ALA A 31 -12.03 -2.76 -0.01
N LYS A 32 -11.46 -2.56 1.18
CA LYS A 32 -10.46 -3.46 1.78
C LYS A 32 -11.04 -4.82 2.19
N LEU A 33 -12.35 -4.87 2.48
CA LEU A 33 -13.10 -6.11 2.74
C LEU A 33 -13.50 -6.90 1.49
N GLY A 34 -13.12 -6.48 0.28
CA GLY A 34 -13.62 -7.05 -0.99
C GLY A 34 -13.64 -8.58 -1.05
N ASP A 35 -12.53 -9.25 -0.78
CA ASP A 35 -12.41 -10.71 -0.93
C ASP A 35 -12.68 -11.50 0.36
N ILE A 36 -12.20 -11.01 1.51
CA ILE A 36 -12.42 -11.64 2.81
C ILE A 36 -13.89 -11.51 3.21
N GLY A 37 -14.47 -10.32 2.99
CA GLY A 37 -15.88 -10.05 3.20
C GLY A 37 -16.76 -10.88 2.28
N TYR A 38 -16.40 -11.10 1.02
CA TYR A 38 -17.20 -11.92 0.12
C TYR A 38 -17.36 -13.36 0.64
N THR A 39 -16.25 -13.99 1.02
CA THR A 39 -16.25 -15.37 1.55
C THR A 39 -16.97 -15.46 2.90
N PHE A 40 -16.71 -14.50 3.80
CA PHE A 40 -17.39 -14.41 5.09
C PHE A 40 -18.90 -14.17 4.92
N LEU A 41 -19.31 -13.35 3.96
CA LEU A 41 -20.72 -13.06 3.69
C LEU A 41 -21.43 -14.23 3.04
N LEU A 42 -20.79 -15.01 2.19
CA LEU A 42 -21.36 -16.26 1.67
C LEU A 42 -21.53 -17.29 2.80
N TRP A 43 -20.55 -17.41 3.69
CA TRP A 43 -20.66 -18.24 4.88
C TRP A 43 -21.81 -17.77 5.80
N LEU A 44 -21.89 -16.47 6.10
CA LEU A 44 -22.94 -15.88 6.92
C LEU A 44 -24.32 -16.02 6.28
N ASN A 45 -24.43 -15.83 4.96
CA ASN A 45 -25.66 -16.02 4.21
C ASN A 45 -26.14 -17.47 4.27
N ARG A 46 -25.22 -18.44 4.27
CA ARG A 46 -25.54 -19.87 4.46
C ARG A 46 -26.08 -20.13 5.86
N GLN A 47 -25.42 -19.64 6.90
CA GLN A 47 -25.85 -19.81 8.29
C GLN A 47 -27.20 -19.11 8.58
N TYR A 48 -27.38 -17.91 8.03
CA TYR A 48 -28.62 -17.14 8.18
C TYR A 48 -29.81 -17.83 7.52
N ASN A 49 -29.64 -18.31 6.27
CA ASN A 49 -30.69 -19.04 5.58
C ASN A 49 -30.98 -20.40 6.24
N PHE A 50 -29.98 -21.09 6.79
CA PHE A 50 -30.19 -22.31 7.56
C PHE A 50 -31.10 -22.06 8.79
N ARG A 51 -30.85 -20.97 9.54
CA ARG A 51 -31.73 -20.54 10.65
C ARG A 51 -33.13 -20.14 10.18
N ARG A 52 -33.26 -19.50 9.01
CA ARG A 52 -34.55 -19.09 8.43
C ARG A 52 -35.38 -20.29 7.97
N MET A 53 -34.74 -21.26 7.31
CA MET A 53 -35.38 -22.52 6.91
C MET A 53 -35.91 -23.28 8.12
N LYS A 54 -35.16 -23.34 9.22
CA LYS A 54 -35.62 -23.96 10.48
C LYS A 54 -36.83 -23.24 11.09
N LYS A 55 -37.10 -21.99 10.69
CA LYS A 55 -38.27 -21.18 11.10
C LYS A 55 -39.36 -21.10 10.03
N GLY A 56 -39.27 -21.86 8.93
CA GLY A 56 -40.26 -21.85 7.84
C GLY A 56 -40.26 -20.57 6.99
N LEU A 57 -39.23 -19.74 7.09
CA LEU A 57 -39.14 -18.47 6.35
C LEU A 57 -38.45 -18.68 4.98
N PRO A 58 -38.83 -17.93 3.93
CA PRO A 58 -38.27 -18.07 2.59
C PRO A 58 -36.79 -17.67 2.52
N TYR A 59 -36.09 -18.15 1.48
CA TYR A 59 -34.69 -17.82 1.20
C TYR A 59 -34.49 -16.30 1.04
N PHE A 60 -33.38 -15.78 1.55
CA PHE A 60 -33.01 -14.37 1.42
C PHE A 60 -31.52 -14.22 1.18
N SER A 61 -31.16 -13.54 0.08
CA SER A 61 -29.77 -13.34 -0.30
C SER A 61 -29.20 -12.06 0.31
N LEU A 62 -28.50 -12.20 1.44
CA LEU A 62 -27.75 -11.11 2.07
C LEU A 62 -26.57 -10.67 1.16
N SER A 63 -25.96 -11.61 0.43
CA SER A 63 -24.84 -11.37 -0.47
C SER A 63 -25.22 -10.49 -1.67
N GLN A 64 -26.43 -10.59 -2.22
CA GLN A 64 -26.91 -9.71 -3.29
C GLN A 64 -27.00 -8.25 -2.86
N LYS A 65 -27.49 -7.97 -1.64
CA LYS A 65 -27.57 -6.59 -1.11
C LYS A 65 -26.18 -5.98 -0.88
N ILE A 66 -25.20 -6.80 -0.49
CA ILE A 66 -23.86 -6.32 -0.17
C ILE A 66 -23.00 -6.16 -1.42
N LYS A 67 -23.20 -7.01 -2.44
CA LYS A 67 -22.55 -6.86 -3.77
C LYS A 67 -22.73 -5.46 -4.35
N GLY A 68 -23.91 -4.86 -4.16
CA GLY A 68 -24.17 -3.47 -4.57
C GLY A 68 -23.35 -2.42 -3.83
N LYS A 69 -23.09 -2.63 -2.53
CA LYS A 69 -22.27 -1.72 -1.71
C LYS A 69 -20.78 -1.81 -2.07
N VAL A 70 -20.27 -3.02 -2.29
CA VAL A 70 -18.87 -3.24 -2.70
C VAL A 70 -18.61 -2.61 -4.07
N LYS A 71 -19.48 -2.85 -5.07
CA LYS A 71 -19.37 -2.20 -6.38
C LYS A 71 -19.36 -0.67 -6.28
N LYS A 72 -20.21 -0.09 -5.42
CA LYS A 72 -20.23 1.36 -5.19
C LYS A 72 -18.94 1.88 -4.58
N ALA A 73 -18.36 1.15 -3.62
CA ALA A 73 -17.08 1.52 -3.01
C ALA A 73 -15.91 1.48 -4.01
N VAL A 74 -15.84 0.44 -4.85
CA VAL A 74 -14.81 0.35 -5.91
C VAL A 74 -14.96 1.46 -6.93
N LYS A 75 -16.18 1.69 -7.42
CA LYS A 75 -16.45 2.79 -8.35
C LYS A 75 -16.07 4.15 -7.75
N TYR A 76 -16.29 4.34 -6.45
CA TYR A 76 -15.92 5.58 -5.77
C TYR A 76 -14.41 5.81 -5.72
N ILE A 77 -13.60 4.76 -5.54
CA ILE A 77 -12.13 4.86 -5.62
C ILE A 77 -11.71 5.27 -7.04
N ASP A 78 -12.29 4.64 -8.06
CA ASP A 78 -12.02 4.96 -9.46
C ASP A 78 -12.40 6.42 -9.79
N ASP A 79 -13.57 6.86 -9.30
CA ASP A 79 -14.04 8.25 -9.42
C ASP A 79 -13.10 9.24 -8.69
N PHE A 80 -12.50 8.84 -7.56
CA PHE A 80 -11.54 9.65 -6.79
C PHE A 80 -10.22 9.85 -7.55
N GLU A 81 -9.63 8.76 -8.04
CA GLU A 81 -8.35 8.83 -8.76
C GLU A 81 -8.50 9.62 -10.07
N THR A 82 -9.66 9.50 -10.74
CA THR A 82 -10.00 10.26 -11.95
C THR A 82 -10.14 11.77 -11.67
N GLN A 83 -10.73 12.15 -10.53
CA GLN A 83 -10.83 13.55 -10.13
C GLN A 83 -9.45 14.15 -9.82
N LEU A 84 -8.59 13.39 -9.14
CA LEU A 84 -7.21 13.77 -8.87
C LEU A 84 -6.40 13.94 -10.16
N ALA A 85 -6.53 13.02 -11.12
CA ALA A 85 -5.93 13.14 -12.44
C ALA A 85 -6.41 14.41 -13.17
N SER A 86 -7.71 14.70 -13.12
CA SER A 86 -8.28 15.92 -13.72
C SER A 86 -7.73 17.20 -13.08
N MET A 87 -7.52 17.20 -11.76
CA MET A 87 -6.91 18.32 -11.04
C MET A 87 -5.46 18.57 -11.46
N ALA A 88 -4.68 17.50 -11.68
CA ALA A 88 -3.31 17.60 -12.18
C ALA A 88 -3.27 18.27 -13.57
N LYS A 89 -4.15 17.84 -14.48
CA LYS A 89 -4.28 18.46 -15.81
C LYS A 89 -4.62 19.95 -15.72
N TYR A 90 -5.58 20.31 -14.86
CA TYR A 90 -5.96 21.71 -14.64
C TYR A 90 -4.78 22.56 -14.13
N LYS A 91 -3.87 21.95 -13.37
CA LYS A 91 -2.64 22.59 -12.88
C LYS A 91 -1.47 22.51 -13.87
N ASN A 92 -1.69 22.05 -15.11
CA ASN A 92 -0.67 21.82 -16.12
C ASN A 92 0.48 20.90 -15.61
N CYS A 93 0.11 19.87 -14.87
CA CYS A 93 1.02 18.84 -14.37
C CYS A 93 0.78 17.51 -15.12
N GLU A 94 1.86 16.78 -15.34
CA GLU A 94 1.86 15.46 -15.99
C GLU A 94 1.56 14.33 -15.01
N GLY A 95 1.71 14.59 -13.71
CA GLY A 95 1.38 13.63 -12.66
C GLY A 95 0.82 14.25 -11.41
N ILE A 96 0.30 13.39 -10.54
CA ILE A 96 -0.19 13.74 -9.21
C ILE A 96 0.32 12.74 -8.18
N ILE A 97 0.84 13.26 -7.07
CA ILE A 97 1.30 12.48 -5.93
C ILE A 97 0.36 12.79 -4.76
N CYS A 98 -0.22 11.74 -4.18
CA CYS A 98 -1.14 11.87 -3.07
C CYS A 98 -0.90 10.88 -1.95
N GLY A 99 -1.51 11.15 -0.80
CA GLY A 99 -1.58 10.25 0.34
C GLY A 99 -3.03 9.95 0.74
N HIS A 100 -3.29 9.95 2.04
CA HIS A 100 -4.60 9.93 2.67
C HIS A 100 -5.45 8.65 2.50
N ILE A 101 -5.42 7.94 1.38
CA ILE A 101 -6.20 6.71 1.20
C ILE A 101 -5.51 5.43 1.68
N HIS A 102 -4.23 5.51 2.06
CA HIS A 102 -3.46 4.39 2.61
C HIS A 102 -3.43 3.16 1.67
N GLN A 103 -3.58 3.42 0.38
CA GLN A 103 -3.59 2.39 -0.66
C GLN A 103 -2.50 2.75 -1.67
N PRO A 104 -1.35 2.05 -1.66
CA PRO A 104 -0.28 2.32 -2.59
C PRO A 104 -0.76 2.10 -4.02
N ALA A 105 -0.41 3.02 -4.92
CA ALA A 105 -0.80 2.94 -6.32
C ALA A 105 0.19 3.71 -7.19
N MET A 106 0.44 3.19 -8.39
CA MET A 106 1.18 3.87 -9.44
C MET A 106 0.59 3.44 -10.78
N LYS A 107 -0.09 4.35 -11.48
CA LYS A 107 -0.75 4.04 -12.76
C LYS A 107 -1.02 5.29 -13.59
N MET A 108 -1.29 5.08 -14.88
CA MET A 108 -1.74 6.14 -15.78
C MET A 108 -3.26 6.24 -15.77
N ILE A 109 -3.77 7.45 -15.55
CA ILE A 109 -5.22 7.75 -15.56
C ILE A 109 -5.43 8.94 -16.48
N ASP A 110 -6.12 8.71 -17.60
CA ASP A 110 -6.36 9.71 -18.64
C ASP A 110 -5.09 10.45 -19.09
N GLY A 111 -3.94 9.78 -19.13
CA GLY A 111 -2.66 10.38 -19.52
C GLY A 111 -1.95 11.16 -18.40
N VAL A 112 -2.43 11.10 -17.16
CA VAL A 112 -1.75 11.62 -15.97
C VAL A 112 -1.14 10.47 -15.17
N HIS A 113 0.08 10.66 -14.71
CA HIS A 113 0.74 9.71 -13.82
C HIS A 113 0.22 9.87 -12.39
N TYR A 114 -0.70 8.99 -11.98
CA TYR A 114 -1.26 8.95 -10.64
C TYR A 114 -0.41 8.09 -9.73
N MET A 115 0.02 8.67 -8.60
CA MET A 115 0.84 8.00 -7.60
C MET A 115 0.27 8.23 -6.19
N ASN A 116 0.22 7.15 -5.42
CA ASN A 116 -0.10 7.15 -4.00
C ASN A 116 0.97 6.39 -3.22
N SER A 117 1.55 7.01 -2.19
CA SER A 117 2.63 6.41 -1.41
C SER A 117 2.18 5.25 -0.51
N GLY A 118 0.87 5.08 -0.28
CA GLY A 118 0.35 4.17 0.73
C GLY A 118 0.62 4.69 2.14
N ASP A 119 0.86 3.78 3.08
CA ASP A 119 1.18 4.08 4.47
C ASP A 119 2.34 3.23 5.01
N TRP A 120 2.71 3.50 6.25
CA TRP A 120 3.85 2.88 6.95
C TRP A 120 3.39 1.89 8.02
N VAL A 121 2.11 1.53 8.02
CA VAL A 121 1.48 0.72 9.07
C VAL A 121 0.92 -0.57 8.49
N GLU A 122 0.15 -0.46 7.41
CA GLU A 122 -0.50 -1.57 6.73
C GLU A 122 0.22 -1.95 5.44
N SER A 123 0.54 -0.98 4.57
CA SER A 123 1.22 -1.28 3.30
C SER A 123 2.74 -1.28 3.41
N MET A 124 3.30 -0.51 4.36
CA MET A 124 4.74 -0.33 4.55
C MET A 124 5.44 0.03 3.23
N THR A 125 4.92 1.03 2.54
CA THR A 125 5.39 1.44 1.21
C THR A 125 5.97 2.85 1.21
N ALA A 126 6.90 3.07 0.28
CA ALA A 126 7.46 4.39 -0.01
C ALA A 126 7.43 4.65 -1.51
N LEU A 127 7.08 5.88 -1.88
CA LEU A 127 7.26 6.37 -3.24
C LEU A 127 8.65 7.00 -3.33
N VAL A 128 9.46 6.53 -4.27
CA VAL A 128 10.83 7.00 -4.46
C VAL A 128 11.05 7.44 -5.90
N GLU A 129 11.84 8.48 -6.06
CA GLU A 129 12.34 8.97 -7.34
C GLU A 129 13.84 8.74 -7.38
N ASP A 130 14.36 8.23 -8.49
CA ASP A 130 15.80 8.14 -8.70
C ASP A 130 16.39 9.44 -9.30
N MET A 131 17.71 9.49 -9.44
CA MET A 131 18.39 10.63 -10.07
C MET A 131 18.07 10.76 -11.56
N GLN A 132 17.45 9.72 -12.15
CA GLN A 132 16.99 9.68 -13.52
C GLN A 132 15.58 10.26 -13.67
N GLY A 133 14.90 10.62 -12.57
CA GLY A 133 13.53 11.14 -12.58
C GLY A 133 12.49 10.05 -12.79
N GLU A 134 12.86 8.79 -12.59
CA GLU A 134 11.99 7.63 -12.66
C GLU A 134 11.44 7.29 -11.28
N TRP A 135 10.13 7.10 -11.24
CA TRP A 135 9.39 6.85 -10.00
C TRP A 135 9.19 5.35 -9.80
N SER A 136 9.34 4.90 -8.56
CA SER A 136 9.03 3.53 -8.17
C SER A 136 8.35 3.48 -6.81
N LEU A 137 7.56 2.42 -6.61
CA LEU A 137 6.88 2.17 -5.35
C LEU A 137 7.57 0.98 -4.66
N VAL A 138 8.28 1.28 -3.58
CA VAL A 138 9.08 0.32 -2.83
C VAL A 138 8.26 -0.20 -1.67
N TYR A 139 8.31 -1.52 -1.47
CA TYR A 139 7.69 -2.21 -0.34
C TYR A 139 8.78 -2.56 0.66
N TYR A 140 8.56 -2.24 1.92
CA TYR A 140 9.39 -2.71 2.99
C TYR A 140 9.04 -4.17 3.31
N THR A 141 9.98 -5.08 3.12
CA THR A 141 9.84 -6.51 3.45
C THR A 141 10.84 -6.92 4.52
N GLU A 142 10.50 -7.88 5.39
CA GLU A 142 11.42 -8.38 6.42
C GLU A 142 12.69 -9.02 5.82
N SER A 143 12.65 -9.47 4.57
CA SER A 143 13.83 -9.90 3.80
C SER A 143 14.84 -8.77 3.57
N ASP A 144 14.38 -7.53 3.43
CA ASP A 144 15.26 -6.37 3.22
C ASP A 144 16.09 -6.04 4.47
N GLN A 145 15.60 -6.41 5.67
CA GLN A 145 16.33 -6.29 6.93
C GLN A 145 17.48 -7.29 7.00
N LYS A 146 17.25 -8.55 6.59
CA LYS A 146 18.27 -9.60 6.54
C LYS A 146 19.38 -9.23 5.56
N GLU A 147 19.04 -8.83 4.33
CA GLU A 147 20.05 -8.42 3.36
C GLU A 147 20.91 -7.24 3.84
N LYS A 148 20.32 -6.26 4.53
CA LYS A 148 21.08 -5.14 5.10
C LYS A 148 22.02 -5.60 6.22
N GLN A 149 21.54 -6.45 7.13
CA GLN A 149 22.37 -7.03 8.18
C GLN A 149 23.50 -7.90 7.62
N ASP A 150 23.22 -8.70 6.61
CA ASP A 150 24.19 -9.58 5.97
C ASP A 150 25.26 -8.75 5.25
N LYS A 151 24.89 -7.72 4.47
CA LYS A 151 25.83 -6.81 3.80
C LYS A 151 26.68 -6.00 4.79
N GLU A 152 26.09 -5.58 5.91
CA GLU A 152 26.80 -4.82 6.94
C GLU A 152 27.75 -5.71 7.75
N ALA A 153 27.37 -6.97 8.00
CA ALA A 153 28.24 -7.98 8.58
C ALA A 153 29.40 -8.34 7.65
N GLU A 154 29.13 -8.50 6.34
CA GLU A 154 30.13 -8.82 5.32
C GLU A 154 31.10 -7.65 5.07
N SER A 155 30.64 -6.39 5.17
CA SER A 155 31.52 -5.22 5.14
C SER A 155 32.42 -5.12 6.38
N LYS A 156 31.90 -5.41 7.59
CA LYS A 156 32.70 -5.43 8.83
C LYS A 156 33.70 -6.60 8.83
N THR A 157 33.24 -7.79 8.48
CA THR A 157 33.89 -8.80 7.61
C THR A 157 35.26 -8.44 7.02
N ILE A 158 35.14 -7.85 5.83
CA ILE A 158 36.23 -7.43 4.95
C ILE A 158 37.13 -6.41 5.64
N VAL A 159 36.56 -5.39 6.29
CA VAL A 159 37.34 -4.36 6.99
C VAL A 159 38.21 -4.98 8.09
N MET A 160 37.70 -5.90 8.90
CA MET A 160 38.52 -6.55 9.94
C MET A 160 39.63 -7.43 9.34
N LYS A 161 39.37 -8.13 8.24
CA LYS A 161 40.42 -8.90 7.53
C LYS A 161 41.53 -7.99 7.00
N ASP A 162 41.17 -6.84 6.45
CA ASP A 162 42.15 -5.87 5.92
C ASP A 162 43.02 -5.25 7.04
N TYR A 163 42.47 -5.08 8.24
CA TYR A 163 43.17 -4.50 9.39
C TYR A 163 44.03 -5.50 10.18
N PHE A 164 43.60 -6.76 10.27
CA PHE A 164 44.27 -7.76 11.12
C PHE A 164 45.04 -8.84 10.33
N GLY A 165 44.87 -8.91 9.00
CA GLY A 165 45.42 -10.01 8.20
C GLY A 165 44.73 -11.35 8.51
N ASP A 166 44.91 -12.36 7.65
CA ASP A 166 44.22 -13.67 7.75
C ASP A 166 44.72 -14.58 8.90
N GLU A 167 45.46 -14.03 9.87
CA GLU A 167 45.99 -14.77 11.02
C GLU A 167 45.23 -14.43 12.31
N GLY A 168 44.35 -15.32 12.77
CA GLY A 168 43.62 -15.10 14.02
C GLY A 168 42.74 -16.25 14.50
N GLN A 169 43.38 -17.36 14.87
CA GLN A 169 43.02 -18.38 15.87
C GLN A 169 41.53 -18.61 16.22
N GLU A 170 41.06 -19.84 15.94
CA GLU A 170 40.10 -20.55 16.79
C GLU A 170 40.59 -20.49 18.26
N SER A 171 39.95 -19.66 19.07
CA SER A 171 40.05 -19.80 20.52
C SER A 171 38.65 -20.02 21.08
N ASP A 172 38.38 -21.28 21.40
CA ASP A 172 37.29 -21.73 22.26
C ASP A 172 37.16 -20.84 23.51
N LEU A 173 36.12 -20.01 23.57
CA LEU A 173 35.61 -19.53 24.85
C LEU A 173 34.31 -20.26 25.18
N LYS A 174 34.50 -21.41 25.84
CA LYS A 174 33.48 -21.95 26.74
C LYS A 174 33.19 -20.90 27.82
N VAL A 175 32.00 -20.32 27.80
CA VAL A 175 31.45 -19.64 28.97
C VAL A 175 30.37 -20.53 29.57
N ASN A 176 30.78 -21.24 30.61
CA ASN A 176 29.92 -21.94 31.55
C ASN A 176 29.47 -20.99 32.67
N LYS A 177 28.18 -21.11 33.02
CA LYS A 177 27.50 -20.74 34.29
C LYS A 177 27.28 -19.24 34.57
N ALA A 178 26.17 -18.84 35.17
CA ALA A 178 25.31 -19.54 36.15
C ALA A 178 23.82 -19.51 35.83
#